data_AF-A0A0B7IC65-F1
#
_entry.id   AF-A0A0B7IC65-F1
#
_cell.length_a   1.000
_cell.length_b   1.000
_cell.length_c   1.000
_cell.angle_alpha   90.00
_cell.angle_beta   90.00
_cell.angle_gamma   90.00
#
_symmetry.space_group_name_H-M   'P 1'
#
loop_
_entity.id
_entity.type
_entity.pdbx_description
1 polymer ?
#
loop_
_entity_poly.entity_id
_entity_poly.type
_entity_poly.pdbx_seq_one_letter_code
_entity_poly.pdbx_strand_id
1 'polypeptide(L)'
;MNKKLKIQHLLKLFVALAMYSCSNGQTPTAYHIGKIPQLERFETLTKNEIRLDSLKDKHQKEELQMMLDGKAFIAEAPQEFVQKMIEKHKITALRYKDNRSRYFVKTLAKGKEYPFLSTEEEPFTTDCTCVLDNDTIKIRMGIWVFGGFQFNINLSKNDFQTLYWEDTHERNTYKQTLSDTLTDNITLEMQQQKLILAKRPTFTLGEELLGHLTFKTNEFYQQTEEIDAENSQDMLKVAKAGELYFRCQVRQKTEDDK
;
A
#
# COMPACT_ATOMS: atom_id res chain seq x y z
N MET A 1 51.76 7.71 29.79
CA MET A 1 50.37 7.64 29.28
C MET A 1 50.00 6.18 29.04
N ASN A 2 48.98 5.69 29.74
CA ASN A 2 48.84 4.28 30.15
C ASN A 2 48.38 3.35 29.00
N LYS A 3 49.19 2.34 28.63
CA LYS A 3 48.89 1.37 27.54
C LYS A 3 47.56 0.64 27.71
N LYS A 4 47.10 0.45 28.96
CA LYS A 4 45.80 -0.17 29.28
C LYS A 4 44.60 0.68 28.82
N LEU A 5 44.72 2.01 28.81
CA LEU A 5 43.63 2.91 28.42
C LEU A 5 43.39 2.89 26.90
N LYS A 6 44.47 2.75 26.10
CA LYS A 6 44.37 2.64 24.63
C LYS A 6 43.69 1.34 24.18
N ILE A 7 43.95 0.22 24.86
CA ILE A 7 43.36 -1.09 24.54
C ILE A 7 41.86 -1.10 24.83
N GLN A 8 41.43 -0.51 25.95
CA GLN A 8 39.99 -0.39 26.28
C GLN A 8 39.22 0.47 25.28
N HIS A 9 39.82 1.55 24.75
CA HIS A 9 39.18 2.37 23.72
C HIS A 9 39.12 1.65 22.36
N LEU A 10 40.16 0.89 21.99
CA LEU A 10 40.15 0.06 20.78
C LEU A 10 39.11 -1.07 20.85
N LEU A 11 38.94 -1.71 22.02
CA LEU A 11 37.93 -2.75 22.21
C LEU A 11 36.50 -2.20 22.10
N LYS A 12 36.23 -1.01 22.64
CA LYS A 12 34.94 -0.33 22.51
C LYS A 12 34.64 0.08 21.06
N LEU A 13 35.67 0.49 20.30
CA LEU A 13 35.54 0.80 18.89
C LEU A 13 35.22 -0.46 18.06
N PHE A 14 35.84 -1.59 18.40
CA PHE A 14 35.57 -2.88 17.73
C PHE A 14 34.17 -3.42 18.03
N VAL A 15 33.65 -3.27 19.27
CA VAL A 15 32.27 -3.65 19.59
C VAL A 15 31.25 -2.74 18.88
N ALA A 16 31.57 -1.45 18.72
CA ALA A 16 30.74 -0.53 17.94
C ALA A 16 30.75 -0.83 16.43
N LEU A 17 31.90 -1.24 15.85
CA LEU A 17 31.97 -1.69 14.46
C LEU A 17 31.36 -3.08 14.24
N ALA A 18 31.42 -3.98 15.22
CA ALA A 18 30.81 -5.30 15.15
C ALA A 18 29.26 -5.24 15.16
N MET A 19 28.68 -4.27 15.88
CA MET A 19 27.22 -4.02 15.82
C MET A 19 26.77 -3.35 14.51
N TYR A 20 27.69 -2.69 13.78
CA TYR A 20 27.40 -2.12 12.46
C TYR A 20 27.62 -3.09 11.30
N SER A 21 28.23 -4.26 11.54
CA SER A 21 28.58 -5.23 10.49
C SER A 21 27.66 -6.46 10.42
N CYS A 22 26.56 -6.47 11.20
CA CYS A 22 25.55 -7.53 11.18
C CYS A 22 24.15 -7.07 10.72
N SER A 23 24.01 -5.93 10.05
CA SER A 23 22.80 -5.61 9.28
C SER A 23 23.10 -5.78 7.80
N ASN A 24 23.26 -7.02 7.36
CA ASN A 24 23.15 -7.38 5.94
C ASN A 24 21.73 -7.03 5.49
N GLY A 25 21.51 -5.80 5.00
CA GLY A 25 20.45 -5.39 4.06
C GLY A 25 18.99 -5.80 4.29
N GLN A 26 18.63 -6.48 5.37
CA GLN A 26 17.28 -6.99 5.59
C GLN A 26 16.39 -5.87 6.08
N THR A 27 15.47 -5.48 5.21
CA THR A 27 14.39 -4.57 5.54
C THR A 27 13.61 -5.12 6.74
N PRO A 28 13.46 -4.37 7.86
CA PRO A 28 12.72 -4.86 9.02
C PRO A 28 11.31 -5.31 8.61
N THR A 29 10.97 -6.53 8.98
CA THR A 29 9.67 -7.14 8.65
C THR A 29 8.73 -7.15 9.86
N ALA A 30 9.23 -6.93 11.08
CA ALA A 30 8.38 -6.81 12.26
C ALA A 30 7.65 -5.46 12.32
N TYR A 31 6.35 -5.47 12.60
CA TYR A 31 5.59 -4.24 12.84
C TYR A 31 5.70 -3.79 14.30
N HIS A 32 5.39 -2.52 14.55
CA HIS A 32 5.38 -1.92 15.89
C HIS A 32 3.96 -1.60 16.33
N ILE A 33 3.66 -1.78 17.61
CA ILE A 33 2.43 -1.29 18.24
C ILE A 33 2.73 0.04 18.92
N GLY A 34 1.95 1.07 18.64
CA GLY A 34 2.15 2.36 19.29
C GLY A 34 1.29 3.49 18.74
N LYS A 35 1.63 4.71 19.15
CA LYS A 35 0.97 5.92 18.68
C LYS A 35 1.29 6.14 17.20
N ILE A 36 0.24 6.29 16.39
CA ILE A 36 0.36 6.68 14.98
C ILE A 36 0.85 8.14 14.91
N PRO A 37 1.99 8.42 14.26
CA PRO A 37 2.49 9.78 14.08
C PRO A 37 1.47 10.63 13.31
N GLN A 38 1.25 11.88 13.73
CA GLN A 38 0.40 12.86 13.01
C GLN A 38 -0.98 12.30 12.58
N LEU A 39 -1.59 11.44 13.40
CA LEU A 39 -2.84 10.75 13.10
C LEU A 39 -4.00 11.71 12.76
N GLU A 40 -3.96 12.93 13.30
CA GLU A 40 -4.91 14.00 12.99
C GLU A 40 -4.94 14.35 11.49
N ARG A 41 -3.81 14.21 10.78
CA ARG A 41 -3.71 14.38 9.32
C ARG A 41 -4.42 13.29 8.54
N PHE A 42 -4.92 12.25 9.19
CA PHE A 42 -5.67 11.16 8.58
C PHE A 42 -7.10 11.08 9.11
N GLU A 43 -7.30 11.17 10.43
CA GLU A 43 -8.61 10.98 11.06
C GLU A 43 -9.69 11.90 10.53
N THR A 44 -9.33 13.16 10.26
CA THR A 44 -10.28 14.11 9.68
C THR A 44 -10.41 13.89 8.17
N LEU A 45 -11.63 13.62 7.74
CA LEU A 45 -11.98 13.53 6.33
C LEU A 45 -11.89 14.92 5.69
N THR A 46 -11.25 14.98 4.52
CA THR A 46 -11.30 16.12 3.62
C THR A 46 -12.69 16.26 2.99
N LYS A 47 -12.95 17.42 2.39
CA LYS A 47 -14.22 17.63 1.65
C LYS A 47 -14.42 16.61 0.53
N ASN A 48 -13.35 16.24 -0.17
CA ASN A 48 -13.40 15.25 -1.24
C ASN A 48 -13.72 13.85 -0.71
N GLU A 49 -13.12 13.45 0.41
CA GLU A 49 -13.42 12.16 1.06
C GLU A 49 -14.84 12.10 1.61
N ILE A 50 -15.38 13.19 2.17
CA ILE A 50 -16.78 13.25 2.62
C ILE A 50 -17.73 13.05 1.43
N ARG A 51 -17.43 13.70 0.29
CA ARG A 51 -18.20 13.52 -0.94
C ARG A 51 -18.10 12.08 -1.46
N LEU A 52 -16.91 11.50 -1.48
CA LEU A 52 -16.67 10.13 -1.92
C LEU A 52 -17.42 9.11 -1.05
N ASP A 53 -17.35 9.26 0.28
CA ASP A 53 -18.08 8.43 1.24
C ASP A 53 -19.60 8.50 1.03
N SER A 54 -20.13 9.71 0.80
CA SER A 54 -21.56 9.91 0.57
C SER A 54 -22.04 9.28 -0.74
N LEU A 55 -21.27 9.44 -1.83
CA LEU A 55 -21.61 8.87 -3.13
C LEU A 55 -21.54 7.34 -3.11
N LYS A 56 -20.50 6.77 -2.50
CA LYS A 56 -20.34 5.32 -2.36
C LYS A 56 -21.42 4.69 -1.51
N ASP A 57 -21.71 5.27 -0.34
CA ASP A 57 -22.76 4.77 0.55
C ASP A 57 -24.14 4.77 -0.14
N LYS A 58 -24.43 5.82 -0.91
CA LYS A 58 -25.66 5.89 -1.72
C LYS A 58 -25.68 4.78 -2.77
N HIS A 59 -24.62 4.67 -3.56
CA HIS A 59 -24.53 3.68 -4.64
C HIS A 59 -24.65 2.24 -4.12
N GLN A 60 -23.93 1.90 -3.05
CA GLN A 60 -23.98 0.58 -2.42
C GLN A 60 -25.39 0.22 -1.92
N LYS A 61 -26.15 1.20 -1.41
CA LYS A 61 -27.55 0.98 -0.98
C LYS A 61 -28.48 0.77 -2.17
N GLU A 62 -28.30 1.53 -3.24
CA GLU A 62 -29.07 1.39 -4.48
C GLU A 62 -28.81 0.03 -5.13
N GLU A 63 -27.55 -0.41 -5.24
CA GLU A 63 -27.19 -1.73 -5.75
C GLU A 63 -27.81 -2.85 -4.93
N LEU A 64 -27.72 -2.78 -3.59
CA LEU A 64 -28.34 -3.76 -2.70
C LEU A 64 -29.86 -3.81 -2.91
N GLN A 65 -30.52 -2.66 -3.02
CA GLN A 65 -31.96 -2.62 -3.26
C GLN A 65 -32.33 -3.22 -4.62
N MET A 66 -31.54 -2.96 -5.67
CA MET A 66 -31.75 -3.59 -6.98
C MET A 66 -31.60 -5.10 -6.94
N MET A 67 -30.66 -5.63 -6.14
CA MET A 67 -30.52 -7.07 -5.91
C MET A 67 -31.73 -7.65 -5.18
N LEU A 68 -32.17 -6.99 -4.10
CA LEU A 68 -33.32 -7.43 -3.29
C LEU A 68 -34.65 -7.39 -4.08
N ASP A 69 -34.81 -6.40 -4.96
CA ASP A 69 -35.97 -6.27 -5.85
C ASP A 69 -35.92 -7.26 -7.04
N GLY A 70 -34.83 -8.02 -7.21
CA GLY A 70 -34.62 -8.91 -8.35
C GLY A 70 -34.28 -8.19 -9.67
N LYS A 71 -34.11 -6.86 -9.65
CA LYS A 71 -33.83 -6.04 -10.84
C LYS A 71 -32.37 -6.15 -11.32
N ALA A 72 -31.47 -6.61 -10.45
CA ALA A 72 -30.05 -6.79 -10.77
C ALA A 72 -29.74 -8.12 -11.49
N PHE A 73 -30.73 -8.99 -11.69
CA PHE A 73 -30.52 -10.35 -12.20
C PHE A 73 -31.37 -10.63 -13.44
N ILE A 74 -30.87 -11.51 -14.31
CA ILE A 74 -31.67 -12.04 -15.42
C ILE A 74 -32.86 -12.85 -14.90
N ALA A 75 -33.95 -12.90 -15.66
CA ALA A 75 -35.09 -13.75 -15.34
C ALA A 75 -34.62 -15.21 -15.15
N GLU A 76 -35.16 -15.89 -14.15
CA GLU A 76 -34.84 -17.29 -13.79
C GLU A 76 -33.44 -17.54 -13.17
N ALA A 77 -32.73 -16.49 -12.75
CA ALA A 77 -31.50 -16.67 -11.97
C ALA A 77 -31.74 -17.60 -10.75
N PRO A 78 -30.93 -18.65 -10.53
CA PRO A 78 -31.10 -19.54 -9.39
C PRO A 78 -31.09 -18.79 -8.06
N GLN A 79 -32.01 -19.11 -7.15
CA GLN A 79 -32.14 -18.40 -5.87
C GLN A 79 -30.84 -18.46 -5.03
N GLU A 80 -30.11 -19.58 -5.09
CA GLU A 80 -28.82 -19.73 -4.42
C GLU A 80 -27.78 -18.73 -4.95
N PHE A 81 -27.76 -18.49 -6.26
CA PHE A 81 -26.87 -17.51 -6.89
C PHE A 81 -27.22 -16.09 -6.44
N VAL A 82 -28.51 -15.74 -6.42
CA VAL A 82 -28.99 -14.43 -5.95
C VAL A 82 -28.57 -14.19 -4.50
N GLN A 83 -28.78 -15.17 -3.61
CA GLN A 83 -28.38 -15.06 -2.21
C GLN A 83 -26.86 -14.92 -2.06
N LYS A 84 -26.08 -15.68 -2.83
CA LYS A 84 -24.61 -15.57 -2.85
C LYS A 84 -24.15 -14.16 -3.23
N MET A 85 -24.77 -13.54 -4.23
CA MET A 85 -24.43 -12.18 -4.66
C MET A 85 -24.81 -11.13 -3.62
N ILE A 86 -25.96 -11.27 -2.96
CA ILE A 86 -26.38 -10.38 -1.87
C ILE A 86 -25.40 -10.48 -0.68
N GLU A 87 -25.03 -11.69 -0.27
CA GLU A 87 -24.07 -11.87 0.82
C GLU A 87 -22.69 -11.34 0.45
N LYS A 88 -22.22 -11.59 -0.78
CA LYS A 88 -21.00 -10.98 -1.31
C LYS A 88 -21.05 -9.46 -1.23
N HIS A 89 -22.15 -8.84 -1.68
CA HIS A 89 -22.34 -7.38 -1.61
C HIS A 89 -22.24 -6.87 -0.18
N LYS A 90 -22.91 -7.52 0.79
CA LYS A 90 -22.82 -7.13 2.21
C LYS A 90 -21.40 -7.19 2.76
N ILE A 91 -20.59 -8.13 2.28
CA ILE A 91 -19.19 -8.29 2.70
C ILE A 91 -18.29 -7.21 2.08
N THR A 92 -18.52 -6.83 0.82
CA THR A 92 -17.64 -5.93 0.07
C THR A 92 -18.08 -4.47 0.08
N ALA A 93 -19.37 -4.20 0.31
CA ALA A 93 -19.97 -2.86 0.36
C ALA A 93 -19.66 -2.16 1.70
N LEU A 94 -18.38 -1.92 1.93
CA LEU A 94 -17.89 -1.26 3.13
C LEU A 94 -17.90 0.26 2.96
N ARG A 95 -18.18 0.97 4.06
CA ARG A 95 -18.15 2.43 4.15
C ARG A 95 -16.74 2.96 3.90
N TYR A 96 -16.60 3.92 2.98
CA TYR A 96 -15.32 4.56 2.66
C TYR A 96 -14.66 5.16 3.90
N LYS A 97 -15.40 5.92 4.71
CA LYS A 97 -14.84 6.57 5.92
C LYS A 97 -14.17 5.60 6.89
N ASP A 98 -14.59 4.34 6.88
CA ASP A 98 -14.13 3.26 7.75
C ASP A 98 -13.12 2.33 7.04
N ASN A 99 -12.96 2.47 5.72
CA ASN A 99 -12.17 1.60 4.85
C ASN A 99 -11.43 2.43 3.78
N ARG A 100 -10.45 3.20 4.23
CA ARG A 100 -9.75 4.19 3.42
C ARG A 100 -8.28 4.28 3.72
N SER A 101 -7.60 4.93 2.81
CA SER A 101 -6.17 5.19 2.84
C SER A 101 -5.82 6.58 2.35
N ARG A 102 -4.70 7.11 2.83
CA ARG A 102 -4.15 8.41 2.42
C ARG A 102 -2.65 8.29 2.22
N TYR A 103 -2.15 8.77 1.08
CA TYR A 103 -0.78 8.59 0.65
C TYR A 103 -0.04 9.93 0.53
N PHE A 104 1.23 9.91 0.91
CA PHE A 104 2.16 11.02 0.75
C PHE A 104 3.41 10.44 0.09
N VAL A 105 3.34 10.25 -1.23
CA VAL A 105 4.37 9.57 -2.03
C VAL A 105 5.15 10.60 -2.83
N LYS A 106 6.46 10.38 -2.92
CA LYS A 106 7.36 11.14 -3.77
C LYS A 106 8.27 10.23 -4.56
N THR A 107 8.70 10.73 -5.71
CA THR A 107 9.70 10.06 -6.55
C THR A 107 11.08 10.62 -6.21
N LEU A 108 12.02 9.72 -5.91
CA LEU A 108 13.40 10.07 -5.60
C LEU A 108 14.31 9.67 -6.76
N ALA A 109 15.15 10.59 -7.23
CA ALA A 109 16.21 10.33 -8.19
C ALA A 109 17.55 10.84 -7.64
N LYS A 110 18.60 10.02 -7.73
CA LYS A 110 19.94 10.35 -7.16
C LYS A 110 19.86 10.80 -5.68
N GLY A 111 18.94 10.21 -4.91
CA GLY A 111 18.71 10.51 -3.50
C GLY A 111 17.97 11.83 -3.20
N LYS A 112 17.49 12.55 -4.23
CA LYS A 112 16.73 13.80 -4.07
C LYS A 112 15.32 13.64 -4.64
N GLU A 113 14.38 14.41 -4.11
CA GLU A 113 13.04 14.48 -4.67
C GLU A 113 13.08 15.01 -6.11
N TYR A 114 12.39 14.30 -7.00
CA TYR A 114 12.34 14.61 -8.42
C TYR A 114 10.95 15.21 -8.74
N PRO A 115 10.85 16.55 -8.90
CA PRO A 115 9.57 17.25 -8.91
C PRO A 115 8.70 16.91 -10.12
N PHE A 116 9.30 16.63 -11.29
CA PHE A 116 8.55 16.31 -12.51
C PHE A 116 7.84 14.94 -12.46
N LEU A 117 8.23 14.05 -11.54
CA LEU A 117 7.59 12.75 -11.31
C LEU A 117 6.91 12.66 -9.93
N SER A 118 6.84 13.78 -9.22
CA SER A 118 6.17 13.87 -7.91
C SER A 118 4.93 14.73 -8.11
N THR A 119 3.84 14.10 -8.51
CA THR A 119 2.56 14.78 -8.75
C THR A 119 1.83 15.01 -7.42
N GLU A 120 1.39 16.26 -7.28
CA GLU A 120 0.41 16.86 -6.35
C GLU A 120 0.90 17.34 -4.96
N GLU A 121 0.52 18.59 -4.65
CA GLU A 121 0.58 19.18 -3.30
C GLU A 121 -0.45 18.51 -2.36
N GLU A 122 -1.45 17.83 -2.91
CA GLU A 122 -2.51 17.14 -2.17
C GLU A 122 -2.25 15.63 -2.03
N PRO A 123 -2.59 15.03 -0.88
CA PRO A 123 -2.43 13.59 -0.70
C PRO A 123 -3.48 12.80 -1.48
N PHE A 124 -3.04 11.76 -2.17
CA PHE A 124 -3.94 10.79 -2.78
C PHE A 124 -4.75 10.06 -1.70
N THR A 125 -5.99 9.72 -2.02
CA THR A 125 -6.86 8.93 -1.15
C THR A 125 -7.54 7.82 -1.93
N THR A 126 -7.61 6.62 -1.36
CA THR A 126 -8.27 5.48 -1.99
C THR A 126 -8.99 4.63 -0.95
N ASP A 127 -9.68 3.58 -1.37
CA ASP A 127 -10.18 2.58 -0.43
C ASP A 127 -9.03 1.85 0.26
N CYS A 128 -9.34 1.21 1.38
CA CYS A 128 -8.48 0.22 2.01
C CYS A 128 -9.30 -1.03 2.29
N THR A 129 -8.85 -2.17 1.76
CA THR A 129 -9.51 -3.45 1.98
C THR A 129 -8.64 -4.33 2.86
N CYS A 130 -9.21 -4.91 3.91
CA CYS A 130 -8.53 -5.86 4.79
C CYS A 130 -9.24 -7.20 4.76
N VAL A 131 -8.57 -8.19 4.17
CA VAL A 131 -9.12 -9.54 3.97
C VAL A 131 -8.39 -10.52 4.86
N LEU A 132 -9.14 -11.25 5.69
CA LEU A 132 -8.58 -12.37 6.44
C LEU A 132 -8.49 -13.59 5.52
N ASP A 133 -7.26 -14.08 5.30
CA ASP A 133 -6.94 -15.28 4.53
C ASP A 133 -6.08 -16.20 5.41
N ASN A 134 -6.74 -17.15 6.09
CA ASN A 134 -6.17 -17.94 7.18
C ASN A 134 -5.62 -17.02 8.30
N ASP A 135 -4.37 -17.22 8.72
CA ASP A 135 -3.72 -16.43 9.78
C ASP A 135 -3.05 -15.13 9.25
N THR A 136 -3.47 -14.65 8.07
CA THR A 136 -2.89 -13.47 7.42
C THR A 136 -3.98 -12.46 7.07
N ILE A 137 -3.78 -11.21 7.47
CA ILE A 137 -4.61 -10.09 6.98
C ILE A 137 -3.91 -9.50 5.76
N LYS A 138 -4.57 -9.58 4.61
CA LYS A 138 -4.15 -8.96 3.36
C LYS A 138 -4.77 -7.58 3.26
N ILE A 139 -3.93 -6.55 3.33
CA ILE A 139 -4.31 -5.14 3.25
C ILE A 139 -4.00 -4.68 1.84
N ARG A 140 -5.01 -4.27 1.09
CA ARG A 140 -4.89 -3.80 -0.30
C ARG A 140 -5.39 -2.37 -0.40
N MET A 141 -4.60 -1.53 -1.04
CA MET A 141 -4.81 -0.09 -1.08
C MET A 141 -4.29 0.43 -2.42
N GLY A 142 -5.08 1.14 -3.22
CA GLY A 142 -4.61 1.62 -4.51
C GLY A 142 -5.70 2.16 -5.41
N ILE A 143 -5.29 2.64 -6.57
CA ILE A 143 -6.15 3.11 -7.65
C ILE A 143 -5.70 2.49 -8.97
N TRP A 144 -6.67 2.12 -9.81
CA TRP A 144 -6.47 1.29 -10.99
C TRP A 144 -7.34 1.76 -12.17
N VAL A 145 -7.42 3.07 -12.41
CA VAL A 145 -8.27 3.64 -13.45
C VAL A 145 -7.36 4.32 -14.47
N PHE A 146 -7.16 3.65 -15.63
CA PHE A 146 -6.25 4.07 -16.71
C PHE A 146 -4.79 4.22 -16.26
N GLY A 147 -4.31 3.23 -15.49
CA GLY A 147 -3.03 3.27 -14.79
C GLY A 147 -3.23 3.61 -13.31
N GLY A 148 -2.16 3.51 -12.53
CA GLY A 148 -2.19 3.82 -11.11
C GLY A 148 -1.17 3.02 -10.30
N PHE A 149 -1.49 2.82 -9.04
CA PHE A 149 -0.60 2.13 -8.11
C PHE A 149 -1.37 1.38 -7.04
N GLN A 150 -0.71 0.38 -6.45
CA GLN A 150 -1.22 -0.38 -5.31
C GLN A 150 -0.13 -0.69 -4.30
N PHE A 151 -0.50 -0.58 -3.03
CA PHE A 151 0.20 -1.18 -1.91
C PHE A 151 -0.52 -2.46 -1.48
N ASN A 152 0.26 -3.52 -1.33
CA ASN A 152 -0.16 -4.79 -0.77
C ASN A 152 0.64 -5.02 0.52
N ILE A 153 -0.02 -5.03 1.67
CA ILE A 153 0.60 -5.41 2.95
C ILE A 153 0.03 -6.75 3.37
N ASN A 154 0.87 -7.77 3.46
CA ASN A 154 0.53 -9.04 4.07
C ASN A 154 0.99 -9.00 5.53
N LEU A 155 0.04 -9.02 6.46
CA LEU A 155 0.28 -8.97 7.90
C LEU A 155 0.03 -10.36 8.50
N SER A 156 1.03 -10.96 9.13
CA SER A 156 0.94 -12.31 9.71
C SER A 156 1.65 -12.39 11.06
N LYS A 157 0.95 -12.81 12.11
CA LYS A 157 1.47 -12.86 13.48
C LYS A 157 2.14 -11.54 13.92
N ASN A 158 3.46 -11.47 13.94
CA ASN A 158 4.27 -10.30 14.33
C ASN A 158 5.02 -9.67 13.14
N ASP A 159 4.77 -10.15 11.94
CA ASP A 159 5.54 -9.89 10.74
C ASP A 159 4.66 -9.28 9.64
N PHE A 160 5.27 -8.49 8.77
CA PHE A 160 4.61 -7.95 7.59
C PHE A 160 5.56 -7.88 6.40
N GLN A 161 4.96 -7.97 5.22
CA GLN A 161 5.63 -7.71 3.95
C GLN A 161 4.80 -6.72 3.15
N THR A 162 5.45 -5.69 2.63
CA THR A 162 4.81 -4.73 1.72
C THR A 162 5.36 -4.91 0.31
N LEU A 163 4.46 -4.92 -0.68
CA LEU A 163 4.78 -4.75 -2.09
C LEU A 163 4.12 -3.48 -2.61
N TYR A 164 4.83 -2.79 -3.49
CA TYR A 164 4.29 -1.70 -4.29
C TYR A 164 4.17 -2.16 -5.73
N TRP A 165 3.07 -1.82 -6.37
CA TRP A 165 2.82 -2.07 -7.78
C TRP A 165 2.42 -0.75 -8.45
N GLU A 166 2.91 -0.51 -9.66
CA GLU A 166 2.60 0.69 -10.45
C GLU A 166 2.37 0.28 -11.91
N ASP A 167 1.45 0.97 -12.58
CA ASP A 167 1.06 0.74 -13.97
C ASP A 167 0.74 2.04 -14.68
N THR A 168 1.21 2.12 -15.92
CA THR A 168 1.02 3.26 -16.82
C THR A 168 0.07 2.96 -17.97
N HIS A 169 -0.62 1.82 -17.94
CA HIS A 169 -1.68 1.42 -18.88
C HIS A 169 -1.27 1.55 -20.34
N GLU A 170 -0.70 0.47 -20.89
CA GLU A 170 -0.26 0.34 -22.29
C GLU A 170 0.96 1.21 -22.68
N ARG A 171 1.45 2.06 -21.76
CA ARG A 171 2.70 2.80 -21.96
C ARG A 171 3.86 2.07 -21.29
N ASN A 172 4.71 1.42 -22.08
CA ASN A 172 5.88 0.71 -21.58
C ASN A 172 6.97 1.70 -21.10
N THR A 173 7.05 1.96 -19.79
CA THR A 173 7.95 2.98 -19.20
C THR A 173 8.93 2.46 -18.15
N TYR A 174 8.78 1.22 -17.70
CA TYR A 174 9.51 0.68 -16.56
C TYR A 174 10.54 -0.38 -16.95
N LYS A 175 11.63 -0.44 -16.18
CA LYS A 175 12.54 -1.58 -16.10
C LYS A 175 13.06 -1.76 -14.66
N GLN A 176 13.26 -3.00 -14.20
CA GLN A 176 13.97 -3.21 -12.93
C GLN A 176 15.48 -3.05 -13.11
N THR A 177 16.01 -3.55 -14.22
CA THR A 177 17.42 -3.47 -14.63
C THR A 177 17.54 -2.94 -16.06
N LEU A 178 18.69 -2.37 -16.42
CA LEU A 178 18.88 -1.83 -17.79
C LEU A 178 18.80 -2.91 -18.88
N SER A 179 19.07 -4.16 -18.54
CA SER A 179 18.95 -5.31 -19.44
C SER A 179 17.52 -5.80 -19.65
N ASP A 180 16.57 -5.36 -18.84
CA ASP A 180 15.18 -5.80 -18.98
C ASP A 180 14.51 -5.17 -20.21
N THR A 181 13.44 -5.79 -20.69
CA THR A 181 12.51 -5.18 -21.64
C THR A 181 11.68 -4.12 -20.93
N LEU A 182 11.27 -3.07 -21.66
CA LEU A 182 10.32 -2.10 -21.11
C LEU A 182 8.98 -2.78 -20.83
N THR A 183 8.37 -2.45 -19.71
CA THR A 183 7.02 -2.90 -19.32
C THR A 183 6.17 -1.70 -18.93
N ASP A 184 4.86 -1.84 -19.05
CA ASP A 184 3.86 -0.86 -18.64
C ASP A 184 3.54 -0.92 -17.15
N ASN A 185 3.96 -1.98 -16.47
CA ASN A 185 3.79 -2.15 -15.04
C ASN A 185 5.06 -2.68 -14.36
N ILE A 186 5.15 -2.46 -13.04
CA ILE A 186 6.26 -2.94 -12.22
C ILE A 186 5.78 -3.31 -10.82
N THR A 187 6.33 -4.39 -10.26
CA THR A 187 6.20 -4.74 -8.84
C THR A 187 7.53 -4.52 -8.15
N LEU A 188 7.51 -3.81 -7.02
CA LEU A 188 8.67 -3.40 -6.26
C LEU A 188 8.56 -3.84 -4.80
N GLU A 189 9.60 -4.52 -4.34
CA GLU A 189 9.83 -4.74 -2.92
C GLU A 189 10.35 -3.47 -2.23
N MET A 190 10.24 -3.44 -0.91
CA MET A 190 10.70 -2.32 -0.10
C MET A 190 12.18 -2.45 0.25
N GLN A 191 12.97 -1.46 -0.12
CA GLN A 191 14.32 -1.25 0.42
C GLN A 191 14.26 -0.87 1.90
N GLN A 192 13.25 -0.07 2.28
CA GLN A 192 13.00 0.35 3.66
C GLN A 192 11.50 0.30 3.91
N GLN A 193 11.08 -0.27 5.03
CA GLN A 193 9.69 -0.22 5.47
C GLN A 193 9.62 -0.17 7.00
N LYS A 194 8.58 0.48 7.50
CA LYS A 194 8.22 0.50 8.92
C LYS A 194 6.71 0.63 9.04
N LEU A 195 6.08 -0.38 9.65
CA LEU A 195 4.65 -0.38 9.93
C LEU A 195 4.41 -0.13 11.43
N ILE A 196 3.57 0.85 11.74
CA ILE A 196 3.04 1.10 13.08
C ILE A 196 1.55 0.80 13.05
N LEU A 197 1.08 -0.04 13.95
CA LEU A 197 -0.34 -0.32 14.17
C LEU A 197 -0.78 0.30 15.50
N ALA A 198 -1.99 0.83 15.54
CA ALA A 198 -2.55 1.44 16.76
C ALA A 198 -2.75 0.41 17.89
N LYS A 199 -3.06 -0.84 17.53
CA LYS A 199 -3.31 -1.96 18.44
C LYS A 199 -2.76 -3.26 17.85
N ARG A 200 -2.53 -4.25 18.71
CA ARG A 200 -2.11 -5.59 18.28
C ARG A 200 -3.28 -6.28 17.54
N PRO A 201 -3.06 -6.78 16.30
CA PRO A 201 -4.09 -7.51 15.58
C PRO A 201 -4.53 -8.77 16.30
N THR A 202 -5.83 -9.05 16.32
CA THR A 202 -6.42 -10.30 16.79
C THR A 202 -6.67 -11.30 15.68
N PHE A 203 -6.56 -10.89 14.40
CA PHE A 203 -6.76 -11.75 13.23
C PHE A 203 -8.17 -12.33 13.17
N THR A 204 -9.16 -11.50 13.50
CA THR A 204 -10.59 -11.88 13.55
C THR A 204 -11.43 -10.99 12.66
N LEU A 205 -12.53 -11.54 12.13
CA LEU A 205 -13.50 -10.78 11.34
C LEU A 205 -14.11 -9.63 12.17
N GLY A 206 -14.35 -8.49 11.52
CA GLY A 206 -14.89 -7.27 12.12
C GLY A 206 -13.89 -6.43 12.91
N GLU A 207 -12.64 -6.90 13.09
CA GLU A 207 -11.58 -6.11 13.71
C GLU A 207 -11.28 -4.86 12.87
N GLU A 208 -11.14 -3.69 13.51
CA GLU A 208 -10.62 -2.49 12.85
C GLU A 208 -9.09 -2.47 12.94
N LEU A 209 -8.44 -2.37 11.79
CA LEU A 209 -7.02 -2.04 11.71
C LEU A 209 -6.84 -0.56 11.39
N LEU A 210 -5.98 0.10 12.16
CA LEU A 210 -5.49 1.45 11.92
C LEU A 210 -3.96 1.41 11.91
N GLY A 211 -3.36 1.83 10.80
CA GLY A 211 -1.92 1.73 10.62
C GLY A 211 -1.30 2.88 9.84
N HIS A 212 0.03 2.98 9.99
CA HIS A 212 0.90 3.93 9.31
C HIS A 212 2.13 3.20 8.80
N LEU A 213 2.35 3.29 7.49
CA LEU A 213 3.52 2.73 6.82
C LEU A 213 4.42 3.86 6.36
N THR A 214 5.69 3.83 6.76
CA THR A 214 6.75 4.60 6.09
C THR A 214 7.53 3.64 5.21
N PHE A 215 7.84 4.05 3.98
CA PHE A 215 8.46 3.16 3.01
C PHE A 215 9.44 3.85 2.05
N LYS A 216 10.30 3.03 1.46
CA LYS A 216 11.10 3.32 0.28
C LYS A 216 11.23 2.03 -0.54
N THR A 217 10.87 2.08 -1.81
CA THR A 217 11.02 0.94 -2.73
C THR A 217 12.49 0.69 -3.06
N ASN A 218 12.78 -0.50 -3.58
CA ASN A 218 13.98 -0.70 -4.37
C ASN A 218 14.00 0.27 -5.57
N GLU A 219 15.21 0.62 -6.00
CA GLU A 219 15.39 1.49 -7.17
C GLU A 219 15.05 0.73 -8.46
N PHE A 220 14.42 1.42 -9.39
CA PHE A 220 14.07 0.93 -10.72
C PHE A 220 14.33 2.03 -11.75
N TYR A 221 14.21 1.70 -13.03
CA TYR A 221 14.38 2.64 -14.13
C TYR A 221 13.01 3.05 -14.67
N GLN A 222 12.81 4.35 -14.81
CA GLN A 222 11.60 4.95 -15.37
C GLN A 222 11.97 5.93 -16.48
N GLN A 223 11.26 5.88 -17.59
CA GLN A 223 11.42 6.84 -18.69
C GLN A 223 10.87 8.22 -18.30
N THR A 224 11.61 9.30 -18.61
CA THR A 224 11.28 10.66 -18.10
C THR A 224 10.58 11.59 -19.10
N GLU A 225 10.43 11.22 -20.38
CA GLU A 225 9.83 12.10 -21.39
C GLU A 225 8.48 11.60 -21.93
N GLU A 226 7.52 12.51 -22.11
CA GLU A 226 6.17 12.33 -22.65
C GLU A 226 6.06 12.11 -24.17
N ILE A 227 7.15 11.89 -24.90
CA ILE A 227 7.14 12.03 -26.36
C ILE A 227 7.09 10.67 -27.05
N ASP A 228 6.22 10.56 -28.06
CA ASP A 228 6.11 9.57 -29.14
C ASP A 228 7.47 9.19 -29.78
N ALA A 229 8.32 8.50 -29.02
CA ALA A 229 9.55 7.94 -29.52
C ALA A 229 9.71 6.56 -28.89
N GLU A 230 9.43 5.53 -29.68
CA GLU A 230 9.81 4.12 -29.44
C GLU A 230 11.32 3.93 -29.15
N ASN A 231 12.12 5.01 -29.10
CA ASN A 231 13.57 5.03 -29.00
C ASN A 231 14.16 6.01 -27.97
N SER A 232 13.37 6.66 -27.11
CA SER A 232 13.94 7.50 -26.04
C SER A 232 14.65 6.60 -25.00
N GLN A 233 15.99 6.64 -24.99
CA GLN A 233 16.87 5.84 -24.12
C GLN A 233 17.10 6.46 -22.73
N ASP A 234 16.55 7.64 -22.46
CA ASP A 234 16.81 8.37 -21.21
C ASP A 234 15.98 7.77 -20.07
N MET A 235 16.54 6.71 -19.49
CA MET A 235 16.02 6.02 -18.33
C MET A 235 16.60 6.65 -17.06
N LEU A 236 15.73 7.18 -16.21
CA LEU A 236 16.13 7.68 -14.91
C LEU A 236 16.00 6.56 -13.87
N LYS A 237 17.08 6.32 -13.12
CA LYS A 237 17.02 5.45 -11.97
C LYS A 237 16.34 6.18 -10.80
N VAL A 238 15.20 5.67 -10.36
CA VAL A 238 14.32 6.28 -9.37
C VAL A 238 13.93 5.29 -8.27
N ALA A 239 13.39 5.79 -7.17
CA ALA A 239 12.67 5.01 -6.16
C ALA A 239 11.43 5.79 -5.70
N LYS A 240 10.37 5.08 -5.31
CA LYS A 240 9.24 5.70 -4.61
C LYS A 240 9.50 5.68 -3.11
N ALA A 241 9.21 6.77 -2.43
CA ALA A 241 9.34 6.86 -0.98
C ALA A 241 8.21 7.71 -0.41
N GLY A 242 7.90 7.49 0.87
CA GLY A 242 6.85 8.27 1.49
C GLY A 242 6.26 7.64 2.73
N GLU A 243 5.06 8.10 3.06
CA GLU A 243 4.24 7.55 4.11
C GLU A 243 2.80 7.35 3.63
N LEU A 244 2.11 6.39 4.23
CA LEU A 244 0.68 6.23 4.05
C LEU A 244 0.00 5.89 5.37
N TYR A 245 -1.28 6.23 5.44
CA TYR A 245 -2.17 5.94 6.56
C TYR A 245 -3.31 5.08 6.03
N PHE A 246 -3.79 4.16 6.87
CA PHE A 246 -4.95 3.34 6.52
C PHE A 246 -5.83 3.01 7.71
N ARG A 247 -7.13 2.90 7.44
CA ARG A 247 -8.13 2.29 8.31
C ARG A 247 -8.97 1.33 7.49
N CYS A 248 -9.25 0.16 8.02
CA CYS A 248 -10.11 -0.84 7.38
C CYS A 248 -10.71 -1.78 8.42
N GLN A 249 -11.87 -2.34 8.10
CA GLN A 249 -12.45 -3.46 8.83
C GLN A 249 -12.03 -4.78 8.18
N VAL A 250 -11.59 -5.73 9.00
CA VAL A 250 -11.22 -7.07 8.56
C VAL A 250 -12.47 -7.81 8.14
N ARG A 251 -12.56 -8.17 6.86
CA ARG A 251 -13.66 -8.96 6.30
C ARG A 251 -13.19 -10.33 5.83
N GLN A 252 -14.15 -11.22 5.61
CA GLN A 252 -13.86 -12.52 5.03
C GLN A 252 -13.48 -12.39 3.55
N LYS A 253 -12.72 -13.38 3.08
CA LYS A 253 -12.35 -13.53 1.67
C LYS A 253 -13.56 -13.85 0.81
N THR A 254 -13.62 -13.23 -0.36
CA THR A 254 -14.59 -13.48 -1.42
C THR A 254 -13.89 -13.97 -2.68
N GLU A 255 -14.65 -14.34 -3.71
CA GLU A 255 -14.08 -14.82 -4.98
C GLU A 255 -13.28 -13.75 -5.73
N ASP A 256 -13.54 -12.46 -5.46
CA ASP A 256 -12.87 -11.33 -6.12
C ASP A 256 -11.50 -11.00 -5.49
N ASP A 257 -11.18 -11.62 -4.36
CA ASP A 257 -9.92 -11.41 -3.64
C ASP A 257 -8.78 -12.34 -4.11
N LYS A 258 -9.05 -13.13 -5.15
CA LYS A 258 -8.08 -14.04 -5.77
C LYS A 258 -6.90 -13.28 -6.38
#